data_AF-A0A2P7AKK8-F1
#
_entry.id   AF-A0A2P7AKK8-F1
#
_cell.length_a   1.000
_cell.length_b   1.000
_cell.length_c   1.000
_cell.angle_alpha   90.00
_cell.angle_beta   90.00
_cell.angle_gamma   90.00
#
_symmetry.space_group_name_H-M   'P 1'
#
loop_
_entity.id
_entity.type
_entity.pdbx_description
1 polymer ?
#
loop_
_entity_poly.entity_id
_entity_poly.type
_entity_poly.pdbx_seq_one_letter_code
_entity_poly.pdbx_strand_id
1 'polypeptide(L)'
;MHRGLTCGVFLAGVVLCAFAGAVAADSENDVATGERLAAFLRAGRNVISSHQNIINDASMGDKNLTGQRVTDEALEIFAKGDPAPENTFDAQDKRLFDAQVAALREVVDEHQKLINTEGVGFKGFIPATFARLVNERFEEKVGNEAKMKVTAPKDLVRNRKALPDEWEQQVIETKFLAPDWPKGKPFVEEVSMKGRQSFRMLIPEYYSKSCLTCHGQPKGEVDISGYPKEGGAEGDLGGAISITLFK
;
A
#
# COMPACT_ATOMS: atom_id res chain seq x y z
N MET A 1 -35.16 36.44 64.54
CA MET A 1 -33.89 36.17 63.83
C MET A 1 -33.68 34.67 63.79
N HIS A 2 -33.04 34.17 62.72
CA HIS A 2 -32.70 32.76 62.40
C HIS A 2 -33.67 32.03 61.45
N ARG A 3 -33.38 32.15 60.15
CA ARG A 3 -33.69 31.15 59.12
C ARG A 3 -32.45 30.29 58.93
N GLY A 4 -32.58 28.98 59.13
CA GLY A 4 -31.56 27.98 58.78
C GLY A 4 -31.68 27.60 57.30
N LEU A 5 -30.54 27.59 56.61
CA LEU A 5 -30.39 27.22 55.21
C LEU A 5 -29.97 25.74 55.15
N THR A 6 -30.81 24.84 54.64
CA THR A 6 -30.46 23.43 54.42
C THR A 6 -29.89 23.22 53.02
N CYS A 7 -28.62 22.80 53.01
CA CYS A 7 -27.88 22.05 52.01
C CYS A 7 -28.65 21.53 50.77
N GLY A 8 -28.30 22.05 49.60
CA GLY A 8 -28.53 21.39 48.31
C GLY A 8 -27.36 20.46 47.98
N VAL A 9 -27.65 19.17 47.78
CA VAL A 9 -26.70 18.17 47.29
C VAL A 9 -26.47 18.38 45.79
N PHE A 10 -25.25 18.71 45.39
CA PHE A 10 -24.81 18.67 44.00
C PHE A 10 -24.51 17.21 43.62
N LEU A 11 -25.37 16.59 42.81
CA LEU A 11 -25.01 15.42 42.00
C LEU A 11 -24.48 15.94 40.66
N ALA A 12 -23.16 15.95 40.48
CA ALA A 12 -22.53 16.13 39.19
C ALA A 12 -21.45 15.06 39.06
N GLY A 13 -21.73 14.05 38.24
CA GLY A 13 -20.76 13.01 37.95
C GLY A 13 -21.37 11.89 37.12
N VAL A 14 -20.99 11.87 35.84
CA VAL A 14 -20.77 10.73 34.93
C VAL A 14 -21.27 11.11 33.54
N VAL A 15 -20.42 11.82 32.79
CA VAL A 15 -20.39 11.77 31.33
C VAL A 15 -18.93 11.95 30.95
N LEU A 16 -18.17 10.87 30.80
CA LEU A 16 -16.92 10.82 30.02
C LEU A 16 -16.42 9.37 30.01
N CYS A 17 -16.79 8.60 28.98
CA CYS A 17 -16.11 7.33 28.61
C CYS A 17 -16.52 6.80 27.22
N ALA A 18 -17.58 7.33 26.59
CA ALA A 18 -18.04 6.84 25.28
C ALA A 18 -17.14 7.24 24.10
N PHE A 19 -16.49 8.40 24.16
CA PHE A 19 -15.70 8.94 23.03
C PHE A 19 -14.37 8.21 22.79
N ALA A 20 -13.68 7.78 23.85
CA ALA A 20 -12.39 7.09 23.70
C ALA A 20 -12.55 5.70 23.05
N GLY A 21 -13.63 4.98 23.35
CA GLY A 21 -13.92 3.67 22.74
C GLY A 21 -14.28 3.76 21.26
N ALA A 22 -15.01 4.80 20.84
CA ALA A 22 -15.37 5.00 19.44
C ALA A 22 -14.15 5.32 18.56
N VAL A 23 -13.24 6.18 19.04
CA VAL A 23 -12.00 6.53 18.31
C VAL A 23 -11.06 5.34 18.18
N ALA A 24 -10.92 4.52 19.24
CA ALA A 24 -10.10 3.31 19.19
C ALA A 24 -10.65 2.28 18.18
N ALA A 25 -11.97 2.05 18.18
CA ALA A 25 -12.62 1.13 17.25
C ALA A 25 -12.53 1.61 15.78
N ASP A 26 -12.67 2.92 15.54
CA ASP A 26 -12.52 3.50 14.19
C ASP A 26 -11.09 3.32 13.67
N SER A 27 -10.09 3.54 14.54
CA SER A 27 -8.68 3.29 14.20
C SER A 27 -8.38 1.81 13.94
N GLU A 28 -9.00 0.88 14.66
CA GLU A 28 -8.82 -0.56 14.42
C GLU A 28 -9.39 -0.98 13.05
N ASN A 29 -10.55 -0.45 12.66
CA ASN A 29 -11.16 -0.69 11.35
C ASN A 29 -10.32 -0.10 10.21
N ASP A 30 -9.78 1.11 10.40
CA ASP A 30 -8.90 1.74 9.42
C ASP A 30 -7.60 0.95 9.23
N VAL A 31 -7.01 0.44 10.32
CA VAL A 31 -5.84 -0.44 10.26
C VAL A 31 -6.16 -1.68 9.43
N ALA A 32 -7.28 -2.36 9.73
CA ALA A 32 -7.68 -3.56 9.00
C ALA A 32 -7.90 -3.27 7.50
N THR A 33 -8.55 -2.16 7.17
CA THR A 33 -8.75 -1.70 5.78
C THR A 33 -7.41 -1.43 5.09
N GLY A 34 -6.50 -0.71 5.75
CA GLY A 34 -5.17 -0.41 5.24
C GLY A 34 -4.33 -1.67 4.98
N GLU A 35 -4.29 -2.60 5.94
CA GLU A 35 -3.58 -3.87 5.78
C GLU A 35 -4.12 -4.70 4.63
N ARG A 36 -5.45 -4.72 4.47
CA ARG A 36 -6.13 -5.44 3.39
C ARG A 36 -5.75 -4.90 2.01
N LEU A 37 -5.86 -3.58 1.83
CA LEU A 37 -5.50 -2.91 0.58
C LEU A 37 -4.01 -3.10 0.25
N ALA A 38 -3.14 -3.04 1.25
CA ALA A 38 -1.71 -3.29 1.07
C ALA A 38 -1.42 -4.75 0.68
N ALA A 39 -2.06 -5.71 1.35
CA ALA A 39 -1.88 -7.13 1.09
C ALA A 39 -2.31 -7.50 -0.34
N PHE A 40 -3.44 -6.98 -0.83
CA PHE A 40 -3.87 -7.23 -2.20
C PHE A 40 -2.97 -6.57 -3.25
N LEU A 41 -2.51 -5.34 -3.01
CA LEU A 41 -1.53 -4.69 -3.89
C LEU A 41 -0.21 -5.50 -3.97
N ARG A 42 0.28 -6.02 -2.83
CA ARG A 42 1.45 -6.91 -2.78
C ARG A 42 1.20 -8.20 -3.55
N ALA A 43 0.02 -8.80 -3.41
CA ALA A 43 -0.35 -10.01 -4.14
C ALA A 43 -0.30 -9.77 -5.66
N GLY A 44 -0.90 -8.69 -6.16
CA GLY A 44 -0.81 -8.31 -7.57
C GLY A 44 0.63 -8.09 -8.05
N ARG A 45 1.46 -7.38 -7.26
CA ARG A 45 2.88 -7.18 -7.56
C ARG A 45 3.65 -8.51 -7.63
N ASN A 46 3.31 -9.46 -6.77
CA ASN A 46 3.92 -10.79 -6.76
C ASN A 46 3.58 -11.57 -8.03
N VAL A 47 2.32 -11.51 -8.51
CA VAL A 47 1.94 -12.10 -9.80
C VAL A 47 2.74 -11.49 -10.95
N ILE A 48 2.82 -10.15 -11.03
CA ILE A 48 3.62 -9.50 -12.08
C ILE A 48 5.11 -9.84 -11.98
N SER A 49 5.62 -10.01 -10.75
CA SER A 49 7.01 -10.40 -10.51
C SER A 49 7.29 -11.84 -10.97
N SER A 50 6.39 -12.79 -10.67
CA SER A 50 6.57 -14.20 -11.03
C SER A 50 6.48 -14.43 -12.55
N HIS A 51 5.71 -13.59 -13.25
CA HIS A 51 5.54 -13.67 -14.69
C HIS A 51 6.52 -12.79 -15.51
N GLN A 52 7.54 -12.18 -14.90
CA GLN A 52 8.49 -11.32 -15.64
C GLN A 52 9.20 -12.06 -16.79
N ASN A 53 9.46 -13.36 -16.67
CA ASN A 53 10.06 -14.14 -17.75
C ASN A 53 9.12 -14.25 -18.95
N ILE A 54 7.83 -14.47 -18.72
CA ILE A 54 6.82 -14.59 -19.78
C ILE A 54 6.52 -13.21 -20.39
N ILE A 55 6.37 -12.18 -19.55
CA ILE A 55 6.15 -10.79 -19.99
C ILE A 55 7.28 -10.39 -20.94
N ASN A 56 8.54 -10.60 -20.56
CA ASN A 56 9.70 -10.15 -21.33
C ASN A 56 10.21 -11.17 -22.37
N ASP A 57 9.47 -12.24 -22.65
CA ASP A 57 9.82 -13.18 -23.71
C ASP A 57 9.55 -12.54 -25.09
N ALA A 58 10.59 -12.34 -25.89
CA ALA A 58 10.47 -11.72 -27.22
C ALA A 58 9.86 -12.66 -28.27
N SER A 59 9.83 -13.97 -28.03
CA SER A 59 9.45 -14.99 -29.01
C SER A 59 7.95 -15.30 -29.06
N MET A 60 7.16 -14.82 -28.09
CA MET A 60 5.71 -15.06 -28.04
C MET A 60 4.92 -13.75 -28.12
N GLY A 61 3.88 -13.73 -28.94
CA GLY A 61 2.87 -12.66 -28.97
C GLY A 61 1.90 -12.79 -27.81
N ASP A 62 1.02 -13.78 -27.84
CA ASP A 62 0.05 -13.98 -26.76
C ASP A 62 0.71 -14.59 -25.51
N LYS A 63 0.71 -13.84 -24.41
CA LYS A 63 1.20 -14.28 -23.10
C LYS A 63 0.15 -14.97 -22.25
N ASN A 64 -1.13 -14.91 -22.67
CA ASN A 64 -2.29 -15.35 -21.89
C ASN A 64 -2.26 -14.79 -20.45
N LEU A 65 -1.77 -13.56 -20.26
CA LEU A 65 -1.68 -12.89 -18.97
C LEU A 65 -2.70 -11.75 -18.91
N THR A 66 -3.98 -12.13 -19.05
CA THR A 66 -5.12 -11.21 -19.07
C THR A 66 -5.35 -10.57 -17.71
N GLY A 67 -6.09 -9.46 -17.65
CA GLY A 67 -6.45 -8.83 -16.37
C GLY A 67 -7.21 -9.77 -15.46
N GLN A 68 -8.16 -10.55 -16.00
CA GLN A 68 -8.87 -11.57 -15.23
C GLN A 68 -7.89 -12.58 -14.59
N ARG A 69 -6.97 -13.15 -15.38
CA ARG A 69 -6.01 -14.12 -14.86
C ARG A 69 -5.13 -13.52 -13.75
N VAL A 70 -4.62 -12.31 -13.95
CA VAL A 70 -3.79 -11.64 -12.93
C VAL A 70 -4.61 -11.35 -11.67
N THR A 71 -5.87 -10.94 -11.81
CA THR A 71 -6.78 -10.74 -10.68
C THR A 71 -7.03 -12.04 -9.91
N ASP A 72 -7.32 -13.14 -10.60
CA ASP A 72 -7.59 -14.44 -9.97
C ASP A 72 -6.38 -14.96 -9.20
N GLU A 73 -5.19 -14.92 -9.82
CA GLU A 73 -3.94 -15.32 -9.16
C GLU A 73 -3.62 -14.40 -7.95
N ALA A 74 -3.90 -13.09 -8.06
CA ALA A 74 -3.71 -12.16 -6.95
C ALA A 74 -4.67 -12.43 -5.79
N LEU A 75 -5.94 -12.71 -6.07
CA LEU A 75 -6.94 -13.08 -5.06
C LEU A 75 -6.58 -14.39 -4.36
N GLU A 76 -6.05 -15.38 -5.09
CA GLU A 76 -5.53 -16.61 -4.48
C GLU A 76 -4.36 -16.35 -3.53
N ILE A 77 -3.39 -15.52 -3.94
CA ILE A 77 -2.25 -15.16 -3.08
C ILE A 77 -2.74 -14.39 -1.85
N PHE A 78 -3.65 -13.45 -2.05
CA PHE A 78 -4.26 -12.68 -0.98
C PHE A 78 -4.97 -13.59 0.04
N ALA A 79 -5.80 -14.54 -0.42
CA ALA A 79 -6.51 -15.48 0.45
C ALA A 79 -5.56 -16.40 1.25
N LYS A 80 -4.41 -16.77 0.68
CA LYS A 80 -3.37 -17.57 1.38
C LYS A 80 -2.66 -16.78 2.49
N GLY A 81 -2.74 -15.45 2.48
CA GLY A 81 -2.19 -14.58 3.50
C GLY A 81 -3.01 -14.51 4.80
N ASP A 82 -4.07 -15.32 4.90
CA ASP A 82 -5.05 -15.32 6.00
C ASP A 82 -5.63 -13.92 6.26
N PRO A 83 -6.20 -13.25 5.24
CA PRO A 83 -6.80 -11.95 5.42
C PRO A 83 -8.02 -12.07 6.33
N ALA A 84 -8.33 -11.02 7.09
CA ALA A 84 -9.53 -11.00 7.92
C ALA A 84 -10.77 -11.38 7.07
N PRO A 85 -11.67 -12.25 7.58
CA PRO A 85 -12.73 -12.84 6.76
C PRO A 85 -13.68 -11.81 6.14
N GLU A 86 -14.36 -12.14 5.04
CA GLU A 86 -15.26 -11.20 4.33
C GLU A 86 -16.37 -10.60 5.19
N ASN A 87 -16.79 -11.29 6.25
CA ASN A 87 -17.80 -10.80 7.18
C ASN A 87 -17.31 -9.68 8.12
N THR A 88 -16.01 -9.34 8.08
CA THR A 88 -15.44 -8.20 8.82
C THR A 88 -15.38 -6.93 7.98
N PHE A 89 -15.82 -6.97 6.72
CA PHE A 89 -15.82 -5.78 5.87
C PHE A 89 -17.04 -4.94 6.22
N ASP A 90 -16.79 -3.70 6.65
CA ASP A 90 -17.85 -2.72 6.58
C ASP A 90 -18.12 -2.31 5.12
N ALA A 91 -19.15 -1.50 4.91
CA ALA A 91 -19.55 -1.10 3.57
C ALA A 91 -18.47 -0.26 2.85
N GLN A 92 -17.61 0.45 3.58
CA GLN A 92 -16.54 1.26 3.01
C GLN A 92 -15.34 0.39 2.62
N ASP A 93 -14.87 -0.48 3.52
CA ASP A 93 -13.80 -1.45 3.26
C ASP A 93 -14.12 -2.27 1.99
N LYS A 94 -15.34 -2.79 1.90
CA LYS A 94 -15.76 -3.55 0.70
C LYS A 94 -15.71 -2.73 -0.58
N ARG A 95 -16.20 -1.49 -0.57
CA ARG A 95 -16.15 -0.63 -1.77
C ARG A 95 -14.72 -0.32 -2.19
N LEU A 96 -13.84 -0.01 -1.24
CA LEU A 96 -12.43 0.26 -1.52
C LEU A 96 -11.73 -0.99 -2.07
N PHE A 97 -11.94 -2.14 -1.45
CA PHE A 97 -11.37 -3.39 -1.92
C PHE A 97 -11.84 -3.75 -3.33
N ASP A 98 -13.15 -3.71 -3.59
CA ASP A 98 -13.73 -3.98 -4.91
C ASP A 98 -13.19 -3.00 -5.97
N ALA A 99 -13.01 -1.72 -5.62
CA ALA A 99 -12.40 -0.73 -6.51
C ALA A 99 -10.92 -1.03 -6.81
N GLN A 100 -10.16 -1.53 -5.83
CA GLN A 100 -8.76 -1.93 -6.03
C GLN A 100 -8.64 -3.17 -6.93
N VAL A 101 -9.53 -4.15 -6.75
CA VAL A 101 -9.64 -5.34 -7.62
C VAL A 101 -9.94 -4.92 -9.06
N ALA A 102 -10.91 -4.02 -9.26
CA ALA A 102 -11.25 -3.50 -10.57
C ALA A 102 -10.10 -2.70 -11.21
N ALA A 103 -9.44 -1.83 -10.44
CA ALA A 103 -8.30 -1.04 -10.90
C ALA A 103 -7.15 -1.93 -11.40
N LEU A 104 -6.84 -2.99 -10.65
CA LEU A 104 -5.83 -3.97 -11.01
C LEU A 104 -6.15 -4.64 -12.35
N ARG A 105 -7.39 -5.13 -12.50
CA ARG A 105 -7.84 -5.80 -13.72
C ARG A 105 -7.72 -4.86 -14.94
N GLU A 106 -8.29 -3.66 -14.82
CA GLU A 106 -8.30 -2.67 -15.89
C GLU A 106 -6.88 -2.28 -16.33
N VAL A 107 -5.97 -2.06 -15.39
CA VAL A 107 -4.57 -1.74 -15.71
C VAL A 107 -3.92 -2.84 -16.54
N VAL A 108 -4.13 -4.11 -16.19
CA VAL A 108 -3.55 -5.22 -16.96
C VAL A 108 -4.20 -5.35 -18.33
N ASP A 109 -5.53 -5.20 -18.41
CA ASP A 109 -6.28 -5.25 -19.68
C ASP A 109 -5.85 -4.11 -20.64
N GLU A 110 -5.68 -2.90 -20.13
CA GLU A 110 -5.21 -1.74 -20.91
C GLU A 110 -3.75 -1.91 -21.41
N HIS A 111 -2.94 -2.70 -20.71
CA HIS A 111 -1.52 -2.91 -21.05
C HIS A 111 -1.27 -4.19 -21.86
N GLN A 112 -2.30 -4.92 -22.28
CA GLN A 112 -2.15 -6.16 -23.07
C GLN A 112 -1.33 -5.95 -24.35
N LYS A 113 -1.50 -4.81 -25.04
CA LYS A 113 -0.70 -4.51 -26.25
C LYS A 113 0.80 -4.48 -25.96
N LEU A 114 1.20 -3.89 -24.82
CA LEU A 114 2.60 -3.84 -24.41
C LEU A 114 3.10 -5.23 -24.00
N ILE A 115 2.35 -5.93 -23.15
CA ILE A 115 2.69 -7.27 -22.64
C ILE A 115 2.89 -8.26 -23.81
N ASN A 116 2.01 -8.21 -24.80
CA ASN A 116 1.98 -9.12 -25.94
C ASN A 116 2.83 -8.66 -27.14
N THR A 117 3.70 -7.66 -26.97
CA THR A 117 4.59 -7.21 -28.06
C THR A 117 5.65 -8.27 -28.37
N GLU A 118 5.65 -8.77 -29.61
CA GLU A 118 6.68 -9.67 -30.14
C GLU A 118 7.97 -8.94 -30.50
N GLY A 119 9.09 -9.67 -30.51
CA GLY A 119 10.41 -9.15 -30.88
C GLY A 119 11.03 -8.21 -29.84
N VAL A 120 10.31 -7.88 -28.77
CA VAL A 120 10.78 -7.02 -27.69
C VAL A 120 10.99 -7.84 -26.43
N GLY A 121 12.20 -7.78 -25.87
CA GLY A 121 12.53 -8.39 -24.58
C GLY A 121 11.95 -7.57 -23.43
N PHE A 122 12.78 -6.74 -22.81
CA PHE A 122 12.34 -5.90 -21.69
C PHE A 122 11.28 -4.87 -22.10
N LYS A 123 10.09 -4.97 -21.52
CA LYS A 123 8.92 -4.11 -21.85
C LYS A 123 8.60 -3.04 -20.81
N GLY A 124 9.28 -3.04 -19.67
CA GLY A 124 9.04 -2.07 -18.59
C GLY A 124 7.73 -2.26 -17.81
N PHE A 125 6.94 -3.29 -18.11
CA PHE A 125 5.77 -3.70 -17.31
C PHE A 125 6.21 -4.54 -16.10
N ILE A 126 6.91 -3.87 -15.19
CA ILE A 126 7.51 -4.44 -13.97
C ILE A 126 6.58 -4.21 -12.74
N PRO A 127 6.80 -4.89 -11.60
CA PRO A 127 5.97 -4.74 -10.41
C PRO A 127 5.80 -3.29 -9.93
N ALA A 128 6.84 -2.46 -10.03
CA ALA A 128 6.78 -1.05 -9.63
C ALA A 128 5.89 -0.20 -10.57
N THR A 129 6.01 -0.41 -11.89
CA THR A 129 5.15 0.24 -12.90
C THR A 129 3.70 -0.17 -12.71
N PHE A 130 3.46 -1.47 -12.55
CA PHE A 130 2.14 -2.02 -12.25
C PHE A 130 1.52 -1.39 -11.00
N ALA A 131 2.24 -1.40 -9.86
CA ALA A 131 1.71 -0.86 -8.60
C ALA A 131 1.34 0.62 -8.71
N ARG A 132 2.18 1.43 -9.38
CA ARG A 132 1.88 2.84 -9.62
C ARG A 132 0.60 3.02 -10.43
N LEU A 133 0.45 2.28 -11.52
CA LEU A 133 -0.73 2.38 -12.39
C LEU A 133 -2.00 1.92 -11.68
N VAL A 134 -1.93 0.84 -10.91
CA VAL A 134 -3.06 0.35 -10.10
C VAL A 134 -3.46 1.39 -9.05
N ASN A 135 -2.50 1.99 -8.37
CA ASN A 135 -2.77 3.04 -7.39
C ASN A 135 -3.39 4.29 -8.03
N GLU A 136 -2.86 4.75 -9.17
CA GLU A 136 -3.44 5.88 -9.92
C GLU A 136 -4.89 5.57 -10.33
N ARG A 137 -5.17 4.37 -10.88
CA ARG A 137 -6.53 3.96 -11.26
C ARG A 137 -7.45 3.74 -10.05
N PHE A 138 -6.92 3.26 -8.93
CA PHE A 138 -7.66 3.12 -7.68
C PHE A 138 -8.11 4.50 -7.17
N GLU A 139 -7.20 5.47 -7.12
CA GLU A 139 -7.51 6.85 -6.72
C GLU A 139 -8.55 7.51 -7.65
N GLU A 140 -8.48 7.24 -8.96
CA GLU A 140 -9.52 7.69 -9.91
C GLU A 140 -10.91 7.12 -9.58
N LYS A 141 -10.99 5.87 -9.11
CA LYS A 141 -12.25 5.19 -8.79
C LYS A 141 -12.86 5.62 -7.47
N VAL A 142 -12.05 5.79 -6.44
CA VAL A 142 -12.53 6.08 -5.06
C VAL A 142 -12.50 7.57 -4.74
N GLY A 143 -11.93 8.39 -5.62
CA GLY A 143 -11.90 9.85 -5.50
C GLY A 143 -11.28 10.32 -4.19
N ASN A 144 -12.10 10.93 -3.34
CA ASN A 144 -11.65 11.48 -2.06
C ASN A 144 -11.82 10.50 -0.88
N GLU A 145 -12.16 9.23 -1.10
CA GLU A 145 -12.30 8.26 0.01
C GLU A 145 -10.95 7.73 0.49
N ALA A 146 -10.03 7.42 -0.43
CA ALA A 146 -8.71 6.87 -0.08
C ALA A 146 -7.62 7.23 -1.09
N LYS A 147 -6.35 7.12 -0.66
CA LYS A 147 -5.16 7.21 -1.51
C LYS A 147 -4.16 6.13 -1.19
N MET A 148 -3.41 5.71 -2.20
CA MET A 148 -2.37 4.69 -2.06
C MET A 148 -1.14 5.03 -2.89
N LYS A 149 0.05 4.83 -2.32
CA LYS A 149 1.31 5.05 -3.02
C LYS A 149 2.34 4.01 -2.57
N VAL A 150 3.16 3.54 -3.51
CA VAL A 150 4.42 2.88 -3.15
C VAL A 150 5.51 3.95 -3.20
N THR A 151 6.19 4.14 -2.08
CA THR A 151 7.30 5.10 -1.91
C THR A 151 8.54 4.38 -1.38
N ALA A 152 9.62 5.12 -1.12
CA ALA A 152 10.87 4.60 -0.61
C ALA A 152 11.70 5.70 0.07
N PRO A 153 12.76 5.35 0.82
CA PRO A 153 13.82 6.30 1.15
C PRO A 153 14.23 7.13 -0.07
N LYS A 154 14.40 8.44 0.10
CA LYS A 154 14.54 9.39 -1.02
C LYS A 154 15.67 9.02 -1.98
N ASP A 155 16.76 8.49 -1.45
CA ASP A 155 17.95 8.06 -2.19
C ASP A 155 17.73 6.79 -3.03
N LEU A 156 16.68 6.01 -2.76
CA LEU A 156 16.30 4.82 -3.55
C LEU A 156 15.23 5.13 -4.62
N VAL A 157 14.65 6.33 -4.63
CA VAL A 157 13.54 6.66 -5.52
C VAL A 157 14.03 6.96 -6.94
N ARG A 158 13.72 6.07 -7.88
CA ARG A 158 14.00 6.26 -9.32
C ARG A 158 12.93 7.09 -10.05
N ASN A 159 11.67 6.96 -9.66
CA ASN A 159 10.55 7.70 -10.25
C ASN A 159 10.09 8.81 -9.31
N ARG A 160 10.16 10.07 -9.75
CA ARG A 160 9.78 11.24 -8.95
C ARG A 160 8.35 11.18 -8.40
N LYS A 161 7.41 10.51 -9.07
CA LYS A 161 6.03 10.30 -8.57
C LYS A 161 5.98 9.42 -7.31
N ALA A 162 7.02 8.63 -7.05
CA ALA A 162 7.14 7.78 -5.87
C ALA A 162 7.93 8.45 -4.74
N LEU A 163 8.32 9.72 -4.87
CA LEU A 163 8.99 10.45 -3.78
C LEU A 163 8.11 10.49 -2.53
N PRO A 164 8.70 10.30 -1.34
CA PRO A 164 7.96 10.42 -0.10
C PRO A 164 7.56 11.89 0.12
N ASP A 165 6.37 12.11 0.66
CA ASP A 165 6.02 13.39 1.28
C ASP A 165 6.73 13.56 2.63
N GLU A 166 6.55 14.71 3.28
CA GLU A 166 7.25 15.04 4.52
C GLU A 166 6.94 14.05 5.65
N TRP A 167 5.68 13.60 5.77
CA TRP A 167 5.27 12.64 6.78
C TRP A 167 5.84 11.25 6.49
N GLU A 168 5.76 10.79 5.23
CA GLU A 168 6.32 9.50 4.82
C GLU A 168 7.84 9.46 5.06
N GLN A 169 8.54 10.55 4.70
CA GLN A 169 9.98 10.66 4.92
C GLN A 169 10.31 10.61 6.42
N GLN A 170 9.59 11.37 7.25
CA GLN A 170 9.82 11.38 8.69
C GLN A 170 9.62 10.00 9.31
N VAL A 171 8.58 9.27 8.91
CA VAL A 171 8.33 7.91 9.42
C VAL A 171 9.42 6.95 8.96
N ILE A 172 9.84 7.01 7.69
CA ILE A 172 10.94 6.18 7.17
C ILE A 172 12.23 6.42 7.97
N GLU A 173 12.61 7.68 8.17
CA GLU A 173 13.87 8.05 8.82
C GLU A 173 13.87 7.78 10.33
N THR A 174 12.77 8.07 11.01
CA THR A 174 12.70 7.98 12.48
C THR A 174 12.18 6.65 13.01
N LYS A 175 11.51 5.84 12.16
CA LYS A 175 10.97 4.53 12.52
C LYS A 175 11.62 3.42 11.71
N PHE A 176 11.42 3.36 10.40
CA PHE A 176 11.79 2.15 9.64
C PHE A 176 13.29 1.94 9.48
N LEU A 177 14.08 3.01 9.53
CA LEU A 177 15.54 2.97 9.57
C LEU A 177 16.10 2.92 11.00
N ALA A 178 15.25 3.06 12.02
CA ALA A 178 15.69 2.98 13.41
C ALA A 178 15.95 1.52 13.82
N PRO A 179 17.05 1.23 14.55
CA PRO A 179 17.44 -0.14 14.89
C PRO A 179 16.48 -0.84 15.86
N ASP A 180 15.70 -0.08 16.61
CA ASP A 180 14.76 -0.56 17.63
C ASP A 180 13.31 -0.70 17.12
N TRP A 181 13.03 -0.26 15.89
CA TRP A 181 11.70 -0.46 15.30
C TRP A 181 11.53 -1.92 14.84
N PRO A 182 10.45 -2.62 15.25
CA PRO A 182 10.25 -4.00 14.84
C PRO A 182 10.12 -4.13 13.32
N LYS A 183 10.93 -5.02 12.73
CA LYS A 183 10.91 -5.26 11.28
C LYS A 183 9.51 -5.66 10.81
N GLY A 184 9.03 -5.03 9.74
CA GLY A 184 7.69 -5.29 9.19
C GLY A 184 6.55 -4.58 9.90
N LYS A 185 6.77 -3.96 11.07
CA LYS A 185 5.70 -3.29 11.81
C LYS A 185 5.27 -2.00 11.09
N PRO A 186 3.98 -1.83 10.76
CA PRO A 186 3.48 -0.59 10.19
C PRO A 186 3.46 0.54 11.21
N PHE A 187 3.49 1.77 10.71
CA PHE A 187 3.24 2.98 11.49
C PHE A 187 1.90 3.59 11.07
N VAL A 188 1.10 4.02 12.04
CA VAL A 188 -0.22 4.61 11.81
C VAL A 188 -0.36 5.91 12.59
N GLU A 189 -1.08 6.88 12.02
CA GLU A 189 -1.33 8.17 12.65
C GLU A 189 -2.58 8.84 12.08
N GLU A 190 -3.34 9.49 12.95
CA GLU A 190 -4.39 10.44 12.56
C GLU A 190 -3.76 11.80 12.26
N VAL A 191 -3.94 12.29 11.04
CA VAL A 191 -3.38 13.57 10.59
C VAL A 191 -4.46 14.45 9.94
N SER A 192 -4.18 15.74 9.78
CA SER A 192 -5.00 16.62 8.94
C SER A 192 -4.36 16.77 7.57
N MET A 193 -5.02 16.29 6.52
CA MET A 193 -4.60 16.48 5.13
C MET A 193 -5.55 17.43 4.42
N LYS A 194 -5.03 18.58 3.97
CA LYS A 194 -5.81 19.62 3.27
C LYS A 194 -7.07 20.07 4.06
N GLY A 195 -6.96 20.14 5.38
CA GLY A 195 -8.07 20.54 6.26
C GLY A 195 -9.09 19.44 6.54
N ARG A 196 -8.87 18.20 6.09
CA ARG A 196 -9.70 17.04 6.38
C ARG A 196 -8.96 16.09 7.32
N GLN A 197 -9.67 15.53 8.29
CA GLN A 197 -9.10 14.48 9.14
C GLN A 197 -8.85 13.23 8.30
N SER A 198 -7.73 12.55 8.53
CA SER A 198 -7.33 11.41 7.74
C SER A 198 -6.51 10.45 8.57
N PHE A 199 -6.89 9.18 8.50
CA PHE A 199 -6.04 8.10 8.95
C PHE A 199 -4.94 7.87 7.92
N ARG A 200 -3.68 7.80 8.36
CA ARG A 200 -2.55 7.40 7.53
C ARG A 200 -1.87 6.16 8.07
N MET A 201 -1.50 5.28 7.16
CA MET A 201 -0.73 4.08 7.44
C MET A 201 0.46 4.01 6.48
N LEU A 202 1.64 3.73 7.04
CA LEU A 202 2.84 3.45 6.27
C LEU A 202 3.32 2.04 6.63
N ILE A 203 3.58 1.22 5.63
CA ILE A 203 3.98 -0.18 5.81
C ILE A 203 5.33 -0.39 5.14
N PRO A 204 6.39 -0.82 5.86
CA PRO A 204 7.70 -1.00 5.26
C PRO A 204 7.72 -2.17 4.27
N GLU A 205 8.45 -2.00 3.17
CA GLU A 205 8.71 -3.01 2.14
C GLU A 205 10.19 -3.35 2.12
N TYR A 206 10.51 -4.65 2.13
CA TYR A 206 11.89 -5.13 2.11
C TYR A 206 12.20 -5.86 0.81
N TYR A 207 13.44 -5.76 0.34
CA TYR A 207 13.85 -6.48 -0.86
C TYR A 207 13.75 -7.99 -0.66
N SER A 208 13.06 -8.65 -1.57
CA SER A 208 13.12 -10.11 -1.75
C SER A 208 14.16 -10.45 -2.83
N LYS A 209 14.45 -11.75 -3.01
CA LYS A 209 15.37 -12.22 -4.05
C LYS A 209 15.05 -11.69 -5.45
N SER A 210 13.77 -11.61 -5.82
CA SER A 210 13.38 -11.12 -7.14
C SER A 210 13.64 -9.62 -7.33
N CYS A 211 13.65 -8.83 -6.26
CA CYS A 211 13.99 -7.41 -6.31
C CYS A 211 15.46 -7.19 -6.65
N LEU A 212 16.35 -8.11 -6.25
CA LEU A 212 17.79 -7.95 -6.36
C LEU A 212 18.30 -8.03 -7.80
N THR A 213 17.50 -8.54 -8.74
CA THR A 213 17.81 -8.49 -10.18
C THR A 213 18.04 -7.04 -10.65
N CYS A 214 17.28 -6.08 -10.10
CA CYS A 214 17.35 -4.66 -10.47
C CYS A 214 17.91 -3.76 -9.37
N HIS A 215 17.84 -4.18 -8.10
CA HIS A 215 18.26 -3.36 -6.96
C HIS A 215 19.49 -3.89 -6.24
N GLY A 216 19.97 -5.09 -6.60
CA GLY A 216 20.99 -5.82 -5.85
C GLY A 216 22.42 -5.37 -6.11
N GLN A 217 23.36 -6.27 -5.87
CA GLN A 217 24.79 -6.05 -6.12
C GLN A 217 25.19 -6.47 -7.55
N PRO A 218 26.33 -5.97 -8.07
CA PRO A 218 27.15 -4.90 -7.51
C PRO A 218 26.48 -3.51 -7.66
N LYS A 219 26.62 -2.68 -6.63
CA LYS A 219 26.14 -1.28 -6.65
C LYS A 219 26.71 -0.53 -7.86
N GLY A 220 25.86 0.22 -8.55
CA GLY A 220 26.24 1.05 -9.69
C GLY A 220 26.23 0.34 -11.04
N GLU A 221 26.12 -1.00 -11.09
CA GLU A 221 25.91 -1.71 -12.35
C GLU A 221 24.54 -1.34 -12.93
N VAL A 222 24.49 -1.05 -14.22
CA VAL A 222 23.24 -0.70 -14.91
C VAL A 222 22.36 -1.94 -15.03
N ASP A 223 21.14 -1.85 -14.52
CA ASP A 223 20.17 -2.93 -14.63
C ASP A 223 19.40 -2.92 -15.96
N ILE A 224 18.51 -3.90 -16.12
CA ILE A 224 17.70 -4.08 -17.32
C ILE A 224 16.77 -2.89 -17.64
N SER A 225 16.44 -2.08 -16.63
CA SER A 225 15.63 -0.87 -16.79
C SER A 225 16.45 0.38 -17.14
N GLY A 226 17.78 0.26 -17.19
CA GLY A 226 18.71 1.34 -17.52
C GLY A 226 19.13 2.18 -16.32
N TYR A 227 18.84 1.75 -15.10
CA TYR A 227 19.24 2.46 -13.87
C TYR A 227 20.39 1.76 -13.17
N PRO A 228 21.32 2.50 -12.53
CA PRO A 228 22.32 1.88 -11.66
C PRO A 228 21.65 1.19 -10.47
N LYS A 229 22.04 -0.06 -10.19
CA LYS A 229 21.59 -0.80 -9.01
C LYS A 229 22.01 -0.08 -7.73
N GLU A 230 21.14 -0.10 -6.72
CA GLU A 230 21.36 0.53 -5.42
C GLU A 230 22.35 -0.25 -4.54
N GLY A 231 22.57 -1.53 -4.83
CA GLY A 231 23.41 -2.40 -4.01
C GLY A 231 22.66 -3.00 -2.81
N GLY A 232 21.34 -3.15 -2.88
CA GLY A 232 20.55 -3.75 -1.82
C GLY A 232 20.89 -5.23 -1.59
N ALA A 233 20.69 -5.69 -0.36
CA ALA A 233 20.66 -7.08 0.02
C ALA A 233 19.23 -7.54 0.32
N GLU A 234 19.01 -8.86 0.32
CA GLU A 234 17.72 -9.44 0.73
C GLU A 234 17.41 -9.02 2.17
N GLY A 235 16.22 -8.46 2.38
CA GLY A 235 15.77 -7.98 3.67
C GLY A 235 16.12 -6.53 4.01
N ASP A 236 16.86 -5.81 3.16
CA ASP A 236 17.04 -4.35 3.29
C ASP A 236 15.73 -3.61 3.02
N LEU A 237 15.53 -2.44 3.65
CA LEU A 237 14.37 -1.59 3.40
C LEU A 237 14.46 -1.04 1.96
N GLY A 238 13.56 -1.51 1.09
CA GLY A 238 13.51 -1.13 -0.32
C GLY A 238 12.37 -0.17 -0.66
N GLY A 239 11.41 0.01 0.24
CA GLY A 239 10.27 0.88 0.02
C GLY A 239 9.29 0.95 1.19
N ALA A 240 8.14 1.54 0.94
CA ALA A 240 6.98 1.49 1.82
C ALA A 240 5.67 1.64 1.02
N ILE A 241 4.59 1.05 1.52
CA ILE A 241 3.22 1.29 1.02
C ILE A 241 2.59 2.34 1.94
N SER A 242 2.20 3.47 1.36
CA SER A 242 1.51 4.58 2.02
C SER A 242 0.04 4.52 1.69
N ILE A 243 -0.80 4.61 2.71
CA ILE A 243 -2.26 4.57 2.61
C ILE A 243 -2.80 5.77 3.37
N THR A 244 -3.80 6.41 2.80
CA THR A 244 -4.59 7.45 3.47
C THR A 244 -6.06 7.12 3.31
N LEU A 245 -6.79 7.06 4.42
CA LEU A 245 -8.24 6.97 4.46
C LEU A 245 -8.78 8.30 4.97
N PHE A 246 -9.59 8.98 4.16
CA PHE A 246 -10.12 10.29 4.54
C PHE A 246 -11.43 10.14 5.30
N LYS A 247 -11.57 10.89 6.40
CA LYS A 247 -12.78 10.96 7.23
C LYS A 247 -13.72 12.02 6.70
#